data_AF-U2PR17-F1
#
_entry.id   AF-U2PR17-F1
#
_cell.length_a   1.000
_cell.length_b   1.000
_cell.length_c   1.000
_cell.angle_alpha   90.00
_cell.angle_beta   90.00
_cell.angle_gamma   90.00
#
_symmetry.space_group_name_H-M   'P 1'
#
loop_
_entity.id
_entity.type
_entity.pdbx_description
1 polymer ?
#
loop_
_entity_poly.entity_id
_entity_poly.type
_entity_poly.pdbx_seq_one_letter_code
_entity_poly.pdbx_strand_id
1 'polypeptide(L)'
;MIRTVVCEKEGCSGNSFYLENKDEKLILTCKECGSNYEIDVSYYDYTLLSECSRCRNDTFKIFRDRDKEGIYLKCVECGGPPEHIYLDEYGNQINYESKILNDVKDRITLLDQRMFSLEKKMEELENGQDLIEESLAYVSKFLTERS
;
A
#
# COMPACT_ATOMS: atom_id res chain seq x y z
N MET A 1 9.96 14.39 -16.31
CA MET A 1 11.34 14.44 -16.85
C MET A 1 12.23 13.69 -15.87
N ILE A 2 12.92 12.66 -16.35
CA ILE A 2 13.76 11.78 -15.51
C ILE A 2 15.15 12.41 -15.32
N ARG A 3 15.57 12.58 -14.08
CA ARG A 3 16.92 13.06 -13.73
C ARG A 3 17.68 12.03 -12.91
N THR A 4 18.96 11.87 -13.20
CA THR A 4 19.87 11.09 -12.37
C THR A 4 20.06 11.81 -11.03
N VAL A 5 19.98 11.06 -9.94
CA VAL A 5 20.32 11.55 -8.60
C VAL A 5 21.85 11.51 -8.47
N VAL A 6 22.40 12.63 -8.03
CA VAL A 6 23.84 12.79 -7.73
C VAL A 6 23.92 13.22 -6.27
N CYS A 7 25.00 12.84 -5.60
CA CYS A 7 25.26 13.25 -4.22
C CYS A 7 25.26 14.78 -4.11
N GLU A 8 24.49 15.31 -3.14
CA GLU A 8 24.35 16.74 -2.91
C GLU A 8 25.38 17.32 -1.93
N LYS A 9 26.26 16.47 -1.36
CA LYS A 9 27.30 16.92 -0.42
C LYS A 9 28.35 17.75 -1.16
N GLU A 10 28.68 18.92 -0.62
CA GLU A 10 29.73 19.78 -1.17
C GLU A 10 31.05 19.01 -1.36
N GLY A 11 31.60 19.08 -2.57
CA GLY A 11 32.83 18.39 -2.95
C GLY A 11 32.67 16.91 -3.34
N CYS A 12 31.45 16.36 -3.37
CA CYS A 12 31.19 15.01 -3.88
C CYS A 12 30.43 15.05 -5.21
N SER A 13 30.85 14.22 -6.16
CA SER A 13 30.19 14.04 -7.46
C SER A 13 29.66 12.61 -7.67
N GLY A 14 29.55 11.84 -6.59
CA GLY A 14 29.14 10.45 -6.63
C GLY A 14 27.72 10.29 -7.15
N ASN A 15 27.52 9.35 -8.07
CA ASN A 15 26.23 9.01 -8.67
C ASN A 15 25.81 7.54 -8.40
N SER A 16 26.53 6.89 -7.50
CA SER A 16 26.41 5.47 -7.17
C SER A 16 26.20 5.32 -5.67
N PHE A 17 25.18 4.55 -5.30
CA PHE A 17 24.67 4.50 -3.95
C PHE A 17 24.39 3.06 -3.52
N TYR A 18 24.59 2.79 -2.23
CA TYR A 18 24.07 1.60 -1.56
C TYR A 18 22.63 1.85 -1.13
N LEU A 19 21.85 0.78 -1.05
CA LEU A 19 20.44 0.81 -0.67
C LEU A 19 20.24 0.13 0.68
N GLU A 20 19.42 0.73 1.52
CA GLU A 20 18.96 0.14 2.77
C GLU A 20 17.49 0.53 2.97
N ASN A 21 16.60 -0.44 3.24
CA ASN A 21 15.23 -0.13 3.60
C ASN A 21 15.10 -0.04 5.11
N LYS A 22 14.51 1.07 5.56
CA LYS A 22 14.20 1.28 6.97
C LYS A 22 12.78 1.81 7.06
N ASP A 23 11.90 0.98 7.60
CA ASP A 23 10.46 1.22 7.68
C ASP A 23 9.88 1.50 6.27
N GLU A 24 9.25 2.66 6.07
CA GLU A 24 8.65 3.08 4.79
C GLU A 24 9.61 3.95 3.95
N LYS A 25 10.89 3.99 4.30
CA LYS A 25 11.90 4.83 3.67
C LYS A 25 13.06 4.01 3.11
N LEU A 26 13.50 4.42 1.92
CA LEU A 26 14.72 3.93 1.31
C LEU A 26 15.86 4.89 1.65
N ILE A 27 16.83 4.39 2.40
CA ILE A 27 18.08 5.09 2.70
C ILE A 27 19.07 4.80 1.57
N LEU A 28 19.59 5.88 0.98
CA LEU A 28 20.60 5.86 -0.05
C LEU A 28 21.93 6.35 0.53
N THR A 29 22.95 5.50 0.50
CA THR A 29 24.28 5.84 1.01
C THR A 29 25.24 6.05 -0.16
N CYS A 30 25.74 7.27 -0.34
CA CYS A 30 26.70 7.58 -1.42
C CYS A 30 27.99 6.77 -1.26
N LYS A 31 28.39 6.05 -2.31
CA LYS A 31 29.59 5.21 -2.30
C LYS A 31 30.89 6.00 -2.16
N GLU A 32 30.92 7.27 -2.60
CA GLU A 32 32.13 8.09 -2.59
C GLU A 32 32.36 8.81 -1.26
N CYS A 33 31.31 9.36 -0.65
CA CYS A 33 31.44 10.22 0.54
C CYS A 33 30.70 9.72 1.79
N GLY A 34 29.96 8.62 1.69
CA GLY A 34 29.20 8.02 2.78
C GLY A 34 28.00 8.84 3.25
N SER A 35 27.53 9.81 2.46
CA SER A 35 26.34 10.61 2.80
C SER A 35 25.06 9.81 2.61
N ASN A 36 24.17 9.92 3.59
CA ASN A 36 22.88 9.24 3.58
C ASN A 36 21.76 10.19 3.14
N TYR A 37 20.86 9.68 2.32
CA TYR A 37 19.68 10.40 1.83
C TYR A 37 18.45 9.52 2.01
N GLU A 38 17.37 10.06 2.53
CA GLU A 38 16.11 9.33 2.68
C GLU A 38 15.17 9.64 1.53
N ILE A 39 14.60 8.59 0.94
CA ILE A 39 13.53 8.70 -0.05
C ILE A 39 12.31 7.97 0.49
N ASP A 40 11.17 8.66 0.48
CA ASP A 40 9.88 8.04 0.74
C ASP A 40 9.55 7.06 -0.39
N VAL A 41 9.29 5.80 -0.01
CA VAL A 41 8.93 4.70 -0.90
C VAL A 41 7.62 4.04 -0.46
N SER A 42 6.85 4.70 0.40
CA SER A 42 5.54 4.23 0.91
C SER A 42 4.52 3.89 -0.19
N TYR A 43 4.70 4.45 -1.39
CA TYR A 43 3.85 4.19 -2.54
C TYR A 43 4.14 2.85 -3.25
N TYR A 44 5.19 2.13 -2.87
CA TYR A 44 5.48 0.79 -3.38
C TYR A 44 4.99 -0.29 -2.41
N ASP A 45 4.25 -1.26 -2.92
CA ASP A 45 3.75 -2.41 -2.15
C ASP A 45 4.82 -3.51 -1.93
N TYR A 46 6.09 -3.20 -2.17
CA TYR A 46 7.21 -4.13 -2.07
C TYR A 46 8.42 -3.48 -1.40
N THR A 47 9.22 -4.30 -0.73
CA THR A 47 10.49 -3.88 -0.14
C THR A 47 11.63 -4.17 -1.11
N LEU A 48 12.47 -3.18 -1.36
CA LEU A 48 13.67 -3.36 -2.17
C LEU A 48 14.79 -4.02 -1.33
N LEU A 49 15.59 -4.88 -1.94
CA LEU A 49 16.80 -5.38 -1.31
C LEU A 49 18.00 -4.55 -1.73
N SER A 50 19.07 -4.66 -0.93
CA SER A 50 20.36 -4.02 -1.20
C SER A 50 21.13 -4.70 -2.34
N GLU A 51 20.62 -5.80 -2.91
CA GLU A 51 21.31 -6.61 -3.93
C GLU A 51 20.61 -6.55 -5.29
N CYS A 52 21.40 -6.67 -6.37
CA CYS A 52 20.86 -6.72 -7.72
C CYS A 52 20.32 -8.11 -8.05
N SER A 53 19.12 -8.15 -8.63
CA SER A 53 18.43 -9.39 -8.99
C SER A 53 19.13 -10.24 -10.07
N ARG A 54 20.24 -9.76 -10.66
CA ARG A 54 20.97 -10.44 -11.75
C ARG A 54 22.39 -10.81 -11.38
N CYS A 55 23.16 -9.86 -10.84
CA CYS A 55 24.58 -10.06 -10.53
C CYS A 55 24.91 -9.95 -9.04
N ARG A 56 23.91 -9.75 -8.17
CA ARG A 56 24.08 -9.52 -6.72
C ARG A 56 24.97 -8.35 -6.33
N ASN A 57 25.30 -7.46 -7.27
CA ASN A 57 25.96 -6.21 -6.95
C ASN A 57 25.07 -5.33 -6.07
N ASP A 58 25.68 -4.62 -5.14
CA ASP A 58 25.01 -3.84 -4.09
C ASP A 58 24.92 -2.33 -4.39
N THR A 59 25.49 -1.91 -5.52
CA THR A 59 25.63 -0.51 -5.89
C THR A 59 24.71 -0.14 -7.05
N PHE A 60 23.93 0.93 -6.88
CA PHE A 60 22.91 1.37 -7.83
C PHE A 60 23.01 2.85 -8.20
N LYS A 61 22.60 3.17 -9.42
CA LYS A 61 22.29 4.54 -9.87
C LYS A 61 20.80 4.78 -9.68
N ILE A 62 20.45 5.89 -9.05
CA ILE A 62 19.06 6.31 -8.86
C ILE A 62 18.69 7.35 -9.91
N PHE A 63 17.50 7.22 -10.46
CA PHE A 63 16.85 8.19 -11.33
C PHE A 63 15.51 8.55 -10.72
N ARG A 64 15.18 9.84 -10.65
CA ARG A 64 13.90 10.33 -10.14
C ARG A 64 13.12 10.95 -11.30
N ASP A 65 11.87 10.53 -11.49
CA ASP A 65 10.95 11.19 -12.41
C ASP A 65 10.22 12.31 -11.68
N ARG A 66 10.32 13.53 -12.21
CA ARG A 66 9.60 14.69 -11.67
C ARG A 66 8.11 14.70 -11.99
N ASP A 67 7.66 13.91 -12.98
CA ASP A 67 6.27 13.98 -13.45
C ASP A 67 5.39 12.90 -12.82
N LYS A 68 5.98 11.80 -12.38
CA LYS A 68 5.29 10.61 -11.84
C LYS A 68 5.66 10.28 -10.40
N GLU A 69 6.51 11.09 -9.77
CA GLU A 69 7.08 10.90 -8.42
C GLU A 69 7.81 9.56 -8.17
N GLY A 70 8.00 8.73 -9.21
CA GLY A 70 8.67 7.44 -9.10
C GLY A 70 10.20 7.53 -9.08
N ILE A 71 10.84 6.64 -8.31
CA ILE A 71 12.28 6.36 -8.41
C ILE A 71 12.55 5.10 -9.23
N TYR A 72 13.60 5.15 -10.05
CA TYR A 72 14.12 4.03 -10.81
C TYR A 72 15.55 3.74 -10.39
N LEU A 73 15.85 2.47 -10.18
CA LEU A 73 17.14 2.01 -9.68
C LEU A 73 17.78 1.09 -10.73
N LYS A 74 19.03 1.38 -11.10
CA LYS A 74 19.81 0.53 -12.01
C LYS A 74 21.15 0.15 -11.41
N CYS A 75 21.44 -1.14 -11.39
CA CYS A 75 22.71 -1.68 -11.01
C CYS A 75 23.83 -1.07 -11.86
N VAL A 76 24.92 -0.65 -11.21
CA VAL A 76 26.06 -0.04 -11.90
C VAL A 76 26.77 -1.01 -12.85
N GLU A 77 26.76 -2.32 -12.54
CA GLU A 77 27.46 -3.34 -13.33
C GLU A 77 26.63 -3.85 -14.51
N CYS A 78 25.43 -4.35 -14.26
CA CYS A 78 24.62 -5.02 -15.28
C CYS A 78 23.42 -4.21 -15.79
N GLY A 79 23.15 -3.04 -15.18
CA GLY A 79 21.97 -2.22 -15.50
C GLY A 79 20.62 -2.81 -15.06
N GLY A 80 20.62 -3.96 -14.39
CA GLY A 80 19.42 -4.61 -13.84
C GLY A 80 18.86 -3.88 -12.62
N PRO A 81 17.60 -4.15 -12.25
CA PRO A 81 17.01 -3.56 -11.05
C PRO A 81 17.56 -4.21 -9.76
N PRO A 82 17.36 -3.57 -8.60
CA PRO A 82 17.46 -4.23 -7.32
C PRO A 82 16.44 -5.36 -7.21
N GLU A 83 16.79 -6.38 -6.44
CA GLU A 83 15.85 -7.41 -6.02
C GLU A 83 14.76 -6.80 -5.13
N HIS A 84 13.57 -7.38 -5.14
CA HIS A 84 12.45 -6.92 -4.33
C HIS A 84 11.69 -8.10 -3.78
N ILE A 85 11.09 -7.89 -2.62
CA ILE A 85 10.31 -8.88 -1.90
C ILE A 85 8.97 -8.30 -1.51
N TYR A 86 7.96 -9.16 -1.42
CA TYR A 86 6.68 -8.82 -0.82
C TYR A 86 6.68 -9.36 0.60
N LEU A 87 6.19 -8.55 1.55
CA LEU A 87 6.03 -8.96 2.93
C LEU A 87 4.54 -9.15 3.25
N ASP A 88 4.23 -10.17 4.04
CA ASP A 88 2.91 -10.31 4.65
C ASP A 88 2.76 -9.42 5.91
N GLU A 89 1.57 -9.43 6.51
CA GLU A 89 1.25 -8.69 7.74
C GLU A 89 2.10 -9.10 8.96
N TYR A 90 2.80 -10.24 8.88
CA TYR A 90 3.66 -10.78 9.92
C TYR A 90 5.15 -10.55 9.63
N GLY A 91 5.49 -9.89 8.51
CA GLY A 91 6.87 -9.63 8.09
C GLY A 91 7.56 -10.82 7.42
N ASN A 92 6.82 -11.85 7.00
CA ASN A 92 7.39 -12.96 6.22
C ASN A 92 7.44 -12.60 4.74
N GLN A 93 8.51 -13.03 4.08
CA GLN A 93 8.62 -12.93 2.62
C GLN A 93 7.61 -13.87 1.94
N ILE A 94 6.78 -13.27 1.09
CA ILE A 94 5.82 -13.97 0.25
C ILE A 94 6.08 -13.65 -1.22
N ASN A 95 5.55 -14.48 -2.12
CA ASN A 95 5.57 -14.20 -3.54
C ASN A 95 4.38 -13.29 -3.93
N TYR A 96 4.41 -12.79 -5.17
CA TYR A 96 3.38 -11.87 -5.68
C TYR A 96 1.98 -12.50 -5.72
N GLU A 97 1.87 -13.79 -6.10
CA GLU A 97 0.59 -14.49 -6.14
C GLU A 97 -0.04 -14.61 -4.74
N SER A 98 0.77 -14.97 -3.74
CA SER A 98 0.37 -15.02 -2.33
C SER A 98 -0.04 -13.65 -1.81
N LYS A 99 0.65 -12.58 -2.23
CA LYS A 99 0.28 -11.20 -1.87
C LYS A 99 -1.10 -10.86 -2.41
N ILE A 100 -1.36 -11.11 -3.69
CA ILE A 100 -2.68 -10.90 -4.29
C ILE A 100 -3.76 -11.70 -3.55
N LEU A 101 -3.50 -12.98 -3.25
CA LEU A 101 -4.46 -13.83 -2.54
C LEU A 101 -4.79 -13.28 -1.15
N ASN A 102 -3.80 -12.78 -0.42
CA ASN A 102 -4.01 -12.14 0.88
C ASN A 102 -4.84 -10.85 0.74
N ASP A 103 -4.50 -9.98 -0.22
CA ASP A 103 -5.24 -8.73 -0.44
C ASP A 103 -6.71 -8.99 -0.83
N VAL A 104 -6.96 -10.07 -1.61
CA VAL A 104 -8.32 -10.52 -1.95
C VAL A 104 -9.05 -11.04 -0.72
N LYS A 105 -8.39 -11.86 0.11
CA LYS A 105 -8.95 -12.40 1.35
C LYS A 105 -9.38 -11.28 2.30
N ASP A 106 -8.56 -10.25 2.46
CA ASP A 106 -8.87 -9.11 3.33
C ASP A 106 -10.07 -8.32 2.81
N ARG A 107 -10.13 -8.11 1.49
CA ARG A 107 -11.29 -7.47 0.85
C ARG A 107 -12.57 -8.28 1.01
N ILE A 108 -12.52 -9.59 0.86
CA ILE A 108 -13.66 -10.49 1.08
C ILE A 108 -14.13 -10.39 2.53
N THR A 109 -13.20 -10.41 3.49
CA THR A 109 -13.52 -10.30 4.92
C THR A 109 -14.20 -8.98 5.24
N LEU A 110 -13.73 -7.86 4.66
CA LEU A 110 -14.37 -6.56 4.80
C LEU A 110 -15.77 -6.52 4.18
N LEU A 111 -15.96 -7.16 3.02
CA LEU A 111 -17.27 -7.25 2.37
C LEU A 111 -18.26 -8.03 3.22
N ASP A 112 -17.82 -9.15 3.80
CA ASP A 112 -18.64 -9.99 4.67
C ASP A 112 -19.13 -9.22 5.90
N GLN A 113 -18.24 -8.48 6.57
CA GLN A 113 -18.60 -7.62 7.69
C GLN A 113 -19.62 -6.53 7.31
N ARG A 114 -19.46 -5.92 6.13
CA ARG A 114 -20.39 -4.90 5.62
C ARG A 114 -21.74 -5.51 5.26
N MET A 115 -21.77 -6.70 4.66
CA MET A 115 -23.00 -7.43 4.36
C MET A 115 -23.75 -7.77 5.64
N PHE A 116 -23.07 -8.32 6.64
CA PHE A 116 -23.68 -8.60 7.95
C PHE A 116 -24.28 -7.34 8.59
N SER A 117 -23.58 -6.21 8.52
CA SER A 117 -24.12 -4.93 9.01
C SER A 117 -25.35 -4.45 8.23
N LEU A 118 -25.44 -4.75 6.93
CA LEU A 118 -26.60 -4.40 6.11
C LEU A 118 -27.79 -5.29 6.43
N GLU A 119 -27.56 -6.60 6.55
CA GLU A 119 -28.59 -7.58 6.93
C GLU A 119 -29.25 -7.19 8.26
N LYS A 120 -28.44 -6.85 9.27
CA LYS A 120 -28.95 -6.38 10.56
C LYS A 120 -29.81 -5.11 10.45
N LYS A 121 -29.37 -4.14 9.65
CA LYS A 121 -30.13 -2.90 9.44
C LYS A 121 -31.44 -3.14 8.69
N MET A 122 -31.45 -4.10 7.76
CA MET A 122 -32.67 -4.51 7.06
C MET A 122 -33.66 -5.15 8.04
N GLU A 123 -33.20 -6.04 8.91
CA GLU A 123 -34.03 -6.64 9.95
C GLU A 123 -34.61 -5.57 10.90
N GLU A 124 -33.80 -4.59 11.31
CA GLU A 124 -34.27 -3.46 12.13
C GLU A 124 -35.34 -2.61 11.40
N LEU A 125 -35.22 -2.43 10.08
CA LEU A 125 -36.19 -1.71 9.26
C LEU A 125 -37.50 -2.49 9.09
N GLU A 126 -37.42 -3.80 8.83
CA GLU A 126 -38.59 -4.67 8.72
C GLU A 126 -39.41 -4.67 10.02
N ASN A 127 -38.74 -4.86 11.16
CA ASN A 127 -39.40 -4.78 12.47
C ASN A 127 -40.03 -3.39 12.73
N GLY A 128 -39.35 -2.32 12.30
CA GLY A 128 -39.88 -0.97 12.40
C GLY A 128 -41.13 -0.75 11.53
N GLN A 129 -41.18 -1.36 10.35
CA GLN A 129 -42.33 -1.31 9.46
C GLN A 129 -43.53 -2.03 10.07
N ASP A 130 -43.34 -3.24 10.60
CA ASP A 130 -44.41 -4.02 11.24
C ASP A 130 -45.09 -3.24 12.38
N LEU A 131 -44.28 -2.60 13.24
CA LEU A 131 -44.79 -1.77 14.35
C LEU A 131 -45.61 -0.56 13.85
N ILE A 132 -45.21 0.04 12.72
CA ILE A 132 -45.95 1.15 12.10
C ILE A 132 -47.27 0.64 11.54
N GLU A 133 -47.28 -0.51 10.87
CA GLU A 133 -48.50 -1.12 10.33
C GLU A 133 -49.51 -1.46 11.43
N GLU A 134 -49.06 -2.04 12.55
CA GLU A 134 -49.90 -2.30 13.72
C GLU A 134 -50.48 -1.01 14.32
N SER A 135 -49.66 0.02 14.44
CA SER A 135 -50.07 1.34 14.95
C SER A 135 -51.13 1.99 14.04
N LEU A 136 -50.95 1.91 12.72
CA LEU A 136 -51.90 2.42 11.73
C LEU A 136 -53.23 1.66 11.78
N ALA A 137 -53.20 0.33 11.92
CA ALA A 137 -54.40 -0.49 12.07
C ALA A 137 -55.18 -0.10 13.34
N TYR A 138 -54.49 0.11 14.46
CA TYR A 138 -55.10 0.56 15.71
C TYR A 138 -55.77 1.93 15.58
N VAL A 139 -55.07 2.92 15.01
CA VAL A 139 -55.61 4.26 14.78
C VAL A 139 -56.83 4.21 13.84
N SER A 140 -56.74 3.43 12.76
CA SER A 140 -57.84 3.28 11.81
C SER A 140 -59.09 2.73 12.48
N LYS A 141 -58.94 1.67 13.28
CA LYS A 141 -60.05 1.08 14.05
C LYS A 141 -60.70 2.10 14.99
N PHE A 142 -59.88 2.83 15.76
CA PHE A 142 -60.36 3.86 16.69
C PHE A 142 -61.14 4.98 15.99
N LEU A 143 -60.71 5.38 14.80
CA LEU A 143 -61.39 6.41 14.00
C LEU A 143 -62.75 5.91 13.50
N THR A 144 -62.83 4.67 13.00
CA THR A 144 -64.10 4.07 12.55
C THR A 144 -65.09 3.79 13.68
N GLU A 145 -64.63 3.50 14.90
CA GLU A 145 -65.52 3.28 16.05
C GLU A 145 -66.11 4.58 16.62
N ARG A 146 -65.58 5.75 16.23
CA ARG A 146 -66.03 7.08 16.67
C ARG A 146 -66.82 7.87 15.61
N SER A 147 -66.91 7.36 14.38
CA SER A 147 -67.68 7.93 13.26
C SER A 147 -69.02 7.25 13.09
#